data_AF-A0A519X766-F1
#
_entry.id   AF-A0A519X766-F1
#
_cell.length_a   1.000
_cell.length_b   1.000
_cell.length_c   1.000
_cell.angle_alpha   90.00
_cell.angle_beta   90.00
_cell.angle_gamma   90.00
#
_symmetry.space_group_name_H-M   'P 1'
#
loop_
_entity.id
_entity.type
_entity.pdbx_description
1 polymer ?
#
loop_
_entity_poly.entity_id
_entity_poly.type
_entity_poly.pdbx_seq_one_letter_code
_entity_poly.pdbx_strand_id
1 'polypeptide(L)'
;SLWITEELMHQRAVPFICQQLAVVVSAKTLVATMHQAYDLIGEADYGFGTFIAGPSKTADIEQSLVLGAHGPKSMIAFLLP
;
A
#
# COMPACT_ATOMS: atom_id res chain seq x y z
N SER A 1 -1.22 2.89 -6.19
CA SER A 1 -0.66 1.92 -5.23
C SER A 1 0.53 2.57 -4.54
N LEU A 2 0.86 2.16 -3.32
CA LEU A 2 2.03 2.65 -2.57
C LEU A 2 3.04 1.52 -2.39
N TRP A 3 4.30 1.76 -2.71
CA TRP A 3 5.39 0.83 -2.40
C TRP A 3 5.85 1.04 -0.96
N ILE A 4 5.90 -0.03 -0.18
CA ILE A 4 6.30 0.00 1.24
C ILE A 4 7.32 -1.12 1.46
N THR A 5 8.44 -0.79 2.08
CA THR A 5 9.52 -1.73 2.41
C THR A 5 9.42 -2.20 3.85
N GLU A 6 10.02 -3.35 4.16
CA GLU A 6 10.09 -3.92 5.50
C GLU A 6 10.68 -2.96 6.53
N GLU A 7 11.68 -2.18 6.13
CA GLU A 7 12.28 -1.12 6.94
C GLU A 7 11.24 -0.12 7.44
N LEU A 8 10.31 0.29 6.56
CA LEU A 8 9.23 1.22 6.89
C LEU A 8 8.11 0.55 7.69
N MET A 9 7.86 -0.74 7.46
CA MET A 9 6.80 -1.48 8.18
C MET A 9 7.16 -1.73 9.64
N HIS A 10 8.45 -1.88 9.96
CA HIS A 10 9.00 -2.42 11.21
C HIS A 10 8.58 -3.88 11.49
N GLN A 11 7.28 -4.19 11.38
CA GLN A 11 6.71 -5.52 11.41
C GLN A 11 5.84 -5.74 10.18
N ARG A 12 6.11 -6.79 9.41
CA ARG A 12 5.41 -7.10 8.15
C ARG A 12 3.88 -7.17 8.30
N ALA A 13 3.38 -7.52 9.48
CA ALA A 13 1.94 -7.64 9.72
C ALA A 13 1.20 -6.30 9.79
N VAL A 14 1.88 -5.20 10.20
CA VAL A 14 1.27 -3.88 10.46
C VAL A 14 0.34 -3.41 9.34
N PRO A 15 0.78 -3.37 8.06
CA PRO A 15 -0.09 -2.92 6.98
C PRO A 15 -1.33 -3.79 6.75
N PHE A 16 -1.31 -5.05 7.19
CA PHE A 16 -2.37 -6.02 6.86
C PHE A 16 -3.36 -6.24 8.00
N ILE A 17 -2.96 -6.06 9.26
CA ILE A 17 -3.81 -6.34 10.43
C ILE A 17 -4.34 -5.09 11.13
N CYS A 18 -3.82 -3.90 10.80
CA CYS A 18 -4.29 -2.66 11.42
C CYS A 18 -5.72 -2.32 10.97
N GLN A 19 -6.49 -1.67 11.85
CA GLN A 19 -7.83 -1.21 11.48
C GLN A 19 -7.78 0.04 10.59
N GLN A 20 -6.81 0.92 10.84
CA GLN A 20 -6.61 2.17 10.14
C GLN A 20 -5.15 2.31 9.76
N LEU A 21 -4.89 2.44 8.47
CA LEU A 21 -3.55 2.66 7.94
C LEU A 21 -3.41 4.12 7.47
N ALA A 22 -2.55 4.88 8.14
CA ALA A 22 -2.16 6.22 7.71
C ALA A 22 -0.79 6.14 7.01
N VAL A 23 -0.68 6.65 5.79
CA VAL A 23 0.57 6.67 5.04
C VAL A 23 0.90 8.08 4.61
N VAL A 24 2.15 8.48 4.80
CA VAL A 24 2.67 9.79 4.36
C VAL A 24 3.54 9.57 3.13
N VAL A 25 3.27 10.30 2.06
CA VAL A 25 3.94 10.14 0.77
C VAL A 25 4.36 11.51 0.25
N SER A 26 5.57 11.63 -0.29
CA SER A 26 5.98 12.86 -0.98
C SER A 26 5.35 12.91 -2.37
N ALA A 27 4.79 14.06 -2.73
CA ALA A 27 4.26 14.34 -4.06
C ALA A 27 5.35 14.22 -5.14
N LYS A 28 6.62 14.41 -4.78
CA LYS A 28 7.76 14.30 -5.70
C LYS A 28 8.04 12.87 -6.16
N THR A 29 7.58 11.87 -5.42
CA THR A 29 7.78 10.45 -5.75
C THR A 29 6.57 9.84 -6.44
N LEU A 30 5.55 10.62 -6.78
CA LEU A 30 4.43 10.14 -7.57
C LEU A 30 4.83 9.94 -9.02
N VAL A 31 4.53 8.75 -9.54
CA VAL A 31 4.70 8.39 -10.94
C VAL A 31 3.36 7.95 -11.52
N ALA A 32 3.19 8.13 -12.82
CA ALA A 32 1.92 7.89 -13.49
C ALA A 32 1.63 6.40 -13.69
N THR A 33 2.66 5.56 -13.78
CA THR A 33 2.51 4.14 -14.13
C THR A 33 3.36 3.22 -13.25
N MET A 34 2.96 1.95 -13.17
CA MET A 34 3.72 0.92 -12.47
C MET A 34 5.10 0.69 -13.10
N HIS A 35 5.25 0.83 -14.42
CA HIS A 35 6.54 0.70 -15.10
C HIS A 35 7.53 1.74 -14.58
N GLN A 36 7.12 3.01 -14.53
CA GLN A 36 7.91 4.09 -13.94
C GLN A 36 8.21 3.85 -12.46
N ALA A 37 7.29 3.22 -11.71
CA ALA A 37 7.55 2.86 -10.32
C ALA A 37 8.64 1.77 -10.23
N TYR A 38 8.60 0.76 -11.09
CA TYR A 38 9.61 -0.28 -11.16
C TYR A 38 10.98 0.25 -11.58
N ASP A 39 11.05 1.28 -12.42
CA ASP A 39 12.33 1.95 -12.74
C ASP A 39 12.98 2.56 -11.49
N LEU A 40 12.18 3.03 -10.52
CA LEU A 40 12.66 3.62 -9.26
C LEU A 40 12.99 2.57 -8.20
N ILE A 41 12.16 1.54 -8.06
CA ILE A 41 12.32 0.55 -6.98
C ILE A 41 13.16 -0.65 -7.41
N GLY A 42 13.29 -0.93 -8.71
CA GLY A 42 13.90 -2.18 -9.20
C GLY A 42 15.40 -2.29 -9.00
N GLU A 43 16.12 -1.18 -8.83
CA GLU A 43 17.58 -1.16 -8.68
C GLU A 43 18.06 -1.20 -7.22
N ALA A 44 17.14 -1.12 -6.26
CA ALA A 44 17.48 -1.08 -4.83
C ALA A 44 17.40 -2.47 -4.18
N ASP A 45 18.31 -2.73 -3.24
CA ASP A 45 18.31 -3.95 -2.44
C ASP A 45 17.36 -3.78 -1.24
N TYR A 46 16.31 -4.59 -1.21
CA TYR A 46 15.34 -4.64 -0.11
C TYR A 46 15.23 -6.08 0.39
N GLY A 47 14.96 -6.24 1.69
CA GLY A 47 14.50 -7.52 2.23
C GLY A 47 13.12 -7.88 1.68
N PHE A 48 12.07 -7.44 2.37
CA PHE A 48 10.70 -7.54 1.87
C PHE A 48 10.15 -6.17 1.46
N GLY A 49 9.35 -6.14 0.40
CA GLY A 49 8.61 -4.96 -0.04
C GLY A 49 7.29 -5.37 -0.70
N THR A 50 6.29 -4.52 -0.59
CA THR A 50 4.96 -4.79 -1.14
C THR A 50 4.27 -3.54 -1.64
N PHE A 51 3.42 -3.71 -2.65
CA PHE A 51 2.49 -2.68 -3.06
C PHE A 51 1.20 -2.79 -2.26
N ILE A 52 0.82 -1.68 -1.60
CA ILE A 52 -0.47 -1.53 -0.95
C ILE A 52 -1.34 -0.65 -1.83
N ALA A 53 -2.38 -1.25 -2.41
CA ALA A 53 -3.54 -0.50 -2.87
C ALA A 53 -4.43 -0.20 -1.65
N GLY A 54 -5.24 0.87 -1.73
CA GLY A 54 -6.21 1.21 -0.68
C GLY A 54 -7.12 0.03 -0.30
N PRO A 55 -8.00 0.18 0.72
CA PRO A 55 -8.80 -0.92 1.24
C PRO A 55 -9.47 -1.70 0.10
N SER A 56 -9.18 -3.00 0.05
CA SER A 56 -9.71 -3.88 -1.00
C SER A 56 -11.23 -3.77 -1.03
N LYS A 57 -11.76 -3.45 -2.20
CA LYS A 57 -13.19 -3.60 -2.53
C LYS A 57 -13.33 -4.91 -3.29
N THR A 58 -13.34 -6.01 -2.55
CA THR A 58 -13.67 -7.33 -3.08
C THR A 58 -15.14 -7.59 -2.77
N ALA A 59 -15.95 -7.72 -3.81
CA ALA A 59 -17.32 -8.21 -3.70
C ALA A 59 -17.29 -9.72 -3.91
N ASP A 60 -17.92 -10.48 -3.01
CA ASP A 60 -18.15 -11.92 -3.21
C ASP A 60 -19.11 -12.15 -4.40
N ILE A 61 -19.28 -13.38 -4.86
CA ILE A 61 -20.23 -13.76 -5.94
C ILE A 61 -21.67 -13.33 -5.61
N GLU A 62 -21.97 -13.19 -4.31
CA GLU A 62 -23.24 -12.71 -3.74
C GLU A 62 -23.33 -11.17 -3.67
N GLN A 63 -22.34 -10.44 -4.18
CA GLN A 63 -22.21 -8.98 -4.09
C GLN A 63 -22.24 -8.40 -2.67
N SER A 64 -21.95 -9.20 -1.65
CA SER A 64 -21.66 -8.69 -0.31
C SER A 64 -20.32 -7.97 -0.35
N LEU A 65 -20.34 -6.64 -0.18
CA LEU A 65 -19.13 -5.84 -0.12
C LEU A 65 -18.44 -6.09 1.24
N VAL A 66 -17.35 -6.86 1.24
CA VAL A 66 -16.51 -7.00 2.43
C VAL A 66 -15.39 -5.98 2.34
N LEU A 67 -15.51 -4.89 3.09
CA LEU A 67 -14.44 -3.91 3.25
C LEU A 67 -13.32 -4.50 4.13
N GLY A 68 -12.10 -4.59 3.58
CA GLY A 68 -10.93 -5.01 4.34
C GLY A 68 -10.76 -6.53 4.53
N ALA A 69 -11.29 -7.35 3.62
CA ALA A 69 -11.08 -8.81 3.68
C ALA A 69 -9.59 -9.23 3.65
N HIS A 70 -8.74 -8.44 2.99
CA HIS A 70 -7.32 -8.73 2.77
C HIS A 70 -6.42 -7.49 2.98
N GLY A 71 -6.70 -6.67 3.98
CA GLY A 71 -5.93 -5.46 4.28
C GLY A 71 -6.57 -4.60 5.39
N PRO A 72 -6.11 -3.36 5.59
CA PRO A 72 -6.66 -2.52 6.65
C PRO A 72 -8.12 -2.17 6.33
N LYS A 73 -8.97 -2.06 7.37
CA LYS A 73 -10.38 -1.70 7.18
C LYS A 73 -10.56 -0.31 6.56
N SER A 74 -9.61 0.58 6.81
CA SER A 74 -9.56 1.92 6.21
C SER A 74 -8.12 2.37 5.99
N MET A 75 -7.91 3.25 5.01
CA MET A 75 -6.60 3.81 4.71
C MET A 75 -6.72 5.30 4.35
N ILE A 76 -5.79 6.11 4.83
CA ILE A 76 -5.64 7.53 4.48
C ILE A 76 -4.21 7.76 4.00
N ALA A 77 -4.05 8.38 2.83
CA ALA A 77 -2.77 8.81 2.32
C ALA A 77 -2.64 10.34 2.44
N PHE A 78 -1.59 10.81 3.09
CA PHE A 78 -1.22 12.22 3.17
C PHE A 78 -0.15 12.51 2.13
N LEU A 79 -0.45 13.40 1.19
CA LEU A 79 0.49 13.87 0.20
C LEU A 79 1.16 15.13 0.71
N LEU A 80 2.48 15.07 0.90
CA LEU A 80 3.31 16.21 1.28
C LEU A 80 4.05 16.78 0.07
N PRO A 81 4.36 18.09 0.05
CA PRO A 81 5.11 18.72 -1.04
C PRO A 81 6.48 18.10 -1.33
#